data_AF-A0A518V4Y2-F1
#
_entry.id   AF-A0A518V4Y2-F1
#
_cell.length_a   1.000
_cell.length_b   1.000
_cell.length_c   1.000
_cell.angle_alpha   90.00
_cell.angle_beta   90.00
_cell.angle_gamma   90.00
#
_symmetry.space_group_name_H-M   'P 1'
#
loop_
_entity.id
_entity.type
_entity.pdbx_description
1 polymer ?
#
loop_
_entity_poly.entity_id
_entity_poly.type
_entity_poly.pdbx_seq_one_letter_code
_entity_poly.pdbx_strand_id
1 'polypeptide(L)' 'MLCEVCNKREHTSLCDYATSTGVVTSVDFQELTETCDKKMCRECAVRLWVKCDVCPDHAEQVKKKILQEKLKRIKRDAK' A
#
# COMPACT_ATOMS: atom_id res chain seq x y z
N MET A 1 0.16 11.06 -19.27
CA MET A 1 -0.61 10.74 -18.04
C MET A 1 -0.03 11.53 -16.87
N LEU A 2 -0.82 11.83 -15.85
CA LEU A 2 -0.43 12.65 -14.70
C LEU A 2 -0.14 11.77 -13.47
N CYS A 3 0.83 12.17 -12.64
CA CYS A 3 1.01 11.65 -11.30
C CYS A 3 -0.09 12.20 -10.38
N GLU A 4 -0.85 11.34 -9.72
CA GLU A 4 -1.95 11.72 -8.81
C GLU A 4 -1.46 12.23 -7.44
N VAL A 5 -0.15 12.26 -7.21
CA VAL A 5 0.47 12.82 -5.99
C VAL A 5 0.95 14.25 -6.24
N CYS A 6 1.67 14.50 -7.34
CA CYS A 6 2.30 15.80 -7.62
C CYS A 6 1.77 16.52 -8.86
N ASN A 7 0.81 15.93 -9.58
CA ASN A 7 0.21 16.45 -10.81
C ASN A 7 1.20 16.74 -11.97
N LYS A 8 2.45 16.29 -11.88
CA LYS A 8 3.41 16.35 -13.00
C LYS A 8 3.00 15.34 -14.09
N ARG A 9 3.29 15.65 -15.37
CA ARG A 9 3.03 14.77 -16.53
C ARG A 9 4.08 13.66 -16.68
N GLU A 10 4.29 12.90 -15.62
CA GLU A 10 5.20 11.77 -15.61
C GLU A 10 4.60 10.67 -14.73
N HIS A 11 4.15 9.58 -15.34
CA HIS A 11 3.58 8.44 -14.63
C HIS A 11 4.37 7.19 -15.00
N THR A 12 4.94 6.52 -13.99
CA THR A 12 5.88 5.42 -14.19
C THR A 12 5.55 4.18 -13.35
N SER A 13 4.71 4.32 -12.33
CA SER A 13 4.46 3.27 -11.33
C SER A 13 3.09 3.44 -10.69
N LEU A 14 2.45 2.33 -10.32
CA LEU A 14 1.19 2.29 -9.58
C LEU A 14 1.46 1.99 -8.10
N CYS A 15 0.51 2.33 -7.24
CA CYS A 15 0.58 2.00 -5.82
C CYS A 15 0.07 0.58 -5.57
N ASP A 16 0.97 -0.33 -5.21
CA ASP A 16 0.71 -1.76 -5.01
C ASP A 16 0.05 -2.10 -3.66
N TYR A 17 -0.42 -1.09 -2.91
CA TYR A 17 -1.01 -1.31 -1.60
C TYR A 17 -2.42 -1.91 -1.72
N ALA A 18 -2.62 -3.11 -1.15
CA ALA A 18 -3.91 -3.77 -1.08
C ALA A 18 -4.84 -3.06 -0.07
N THR A 19 -5.97 -2.56 -0.57
CA THR A 19 -6.98 -1.84 0.23
C THR A 19 -8.08 -2.76 0.75
N SER A 20 -8.39 -3.83 0.01
CA SER A 20 -9.34 -4.86 0.44
C SER A 20 -8.88 -6.23 -0.06
N THR A 21 -9.19 -7.27 0.71
CA THR A 21 -8.91 -8.67 0.37
C THR A 21 -10.18 -9.48 0.64
N GLY A 22 -10.53 -10.40 -0.27
CA GLY A 22 -11.62 -11.35 -0.04
C GLY A 22 -12.98 -10.90 -0.58
N VAL A 23 -13.00 -10.08 -1.65
CA VAL A 23 -14.24 -9.89 -2.42
C VAL A 23 -14.52 -11.19 -3.17
N VAL A 24 -15.42 -12.01 -2.63
CA VAL A 24 -15.87 -13.25 -3.29
C VAL A 24 -16.93 -12.87 -4.31
N THR A 25 -16.60 -12.96 -5.60
CA THR A 25 -17.60 -12.75 -6.64
C THR A 25 -18.51 -13.98 -6.72
N SER A 26 -19.82 -13.75 -6.83
CA SER A 26 -20.83 -14.83 -6.90
C SER A 26 -20.78 -15.66 -8.18
N VAL A 27 -19.93 -15.26 -9.14
CA VAL A 27 -19.81 -15.90 -10.44
C VAL A 27 -18.83 -17.07 -10.38
N ASP A 28 -17.65 -16.89 -9.74
CA ASP A 28 -16.57 -17.89 -9.78
C ASP A 28 -15.91 -18.16 -8.41
N PHE A 29 -16.42 -17.57 -7.32
CA PHE A 29 -15.84 -17.64 -5.98
C PHE A 29 -14.34 -17.28 -5.92
N GLN A 30 -13.88 -16.45 -6.85
CA GLN A 30 -12.50 -15.95 -6.86
C GLN A 30 -12.37 -14.81 -5.86
N GLU A 31 -11.31 -14.87 -5.04
CA GLU A 31 -10.94 -13.77 -4.16
C GLU A 31 -10.32 -12.65 -5.00
N LEU A 32 -11.05 -11.55 -5.18
CA LEU A 32 -10.44 -10.32 -5.68
C LEU A 32 -9.71 -9.60 -4.54
N THR A 33 -8.49 -9.17 -4.85
CA THR A 33 -7.74 -8.20 -4.06
C THR A 33 -7.85 -6.86 -4.76
N GLU A 34 -8.42 -5.86 -4.08
CA GLU A 34 -8.42 -4.50 -4.61
C GLU A 34 -7.14 -3.79 -4.18
N THR A 35 -6.49 -3.17 -5.16
CA THR A 35 -5.28 -2.39 -5.00
C THR A 35 -5.59 -0.90 -5.13
N CYS A 36 -4.79 -0.07 -4.46
CA CYS A 36 -4.98 1.38 -4.53
C CYS A 36 -4.84 1.92 -5.96
N ASP A 37 -3.90 1.37 -6.75
CA ASP A 37 -3.63 1.73 -8.15
C ASP A 37 -3.43 3.23 -8.42
N LYS A 38 -3.13 4.01 -7.39
CA LYS A 38 -2.81 5.44 -7.52
C LYS A 38 -1.59 5.59 -8.43
N LYS A 39 -1.73 6.41 -9.47
CA LYS A 39 -0.71 6.69 -10.48
C LYS A 39 0.37 7.60 -9.90
N MET A 40 1.62 7.15 -9.91
CA MET A 40 2.75 7.89 -9.36
C MET A 40 3.91 8.05 -10.35
N CYS A 41 4.65 9.15 -10.20
CA CYS A 41 5.99 9.28 -10.76
C CYS A 41 7.00 8.56 -9.84
N ARG A 42 8.19 8.27 -10.38
CA ARG A 42 9.31 7.68 -9.61
C ARG A 42 9.69 8.47 -8.36
N GLU A 43 9.56 9.80 -8.39
CA GLU A 43 9.88 10.65 -7.23
C GLU A 43 8.87 10.51 -6.09
N CYS A 44 7.59 10.28 -6.43
CA CYS A 44 6.51 10.15 -5.44
C CYS A 44 6.30 8.71 -4.97
N ALA A 45 6.80 7.72 -5.72
CA ALA A 45 6.73 6.33 -5.33
C ALA A 45 7.68 6.03 -4.17
N VAL A 46 7.15 5.44 -3.10
CA VAL A 46 7.93 5.00 -1.95
C VAL A 46 8.11 3.48 -2.05
N ARG A 47 9.37 3.05 -2.11
CA ARG A 47 9.70 1.62 -2.19
C ARG A 47 9.85 1.03 -0.80
N LEU A 48 8.94 0.14 -0.41
CA LEU A 48 8.96 -0.51 0.92
C LEU A 48 9.75 -1.82 0.93
N TRP A 49 9.74 -2.57 -0.18
CA TRP A 49 10.45 -3.84 -0.35
C TRP A 49 10.84 -4.08 -1.82
N VAL A 50 11.48 -5.21 -2.10
CA VAL A 50 11.80 -5.62 -3.48
C VAL A 50 10.49 -5.79 -4.26
N LYS A 51 10.25 -4.89 -5.23
CA LYS A 51 9.06 -4.82 -6.09
C LYS A 51 7.73 -4.44 -5.41
N CYS A 52 7.76 -3.61 -4.36
CA CYS A 52 6.54 -3.03 -3.81
C CYS A 52 6.70 -1.51 -3.74
N ASP A 53 6.06 -0.82 -4.69
CA ASP A 53 6.04 0.63 -4.78
C ASP A 53 4.67 1.12 -4.28
N VAL A 54 4.66 2.00 -3.27
CA VAL A 54 3.42 2.52 -2.65
C VAL A 54 3.39 4.04 -2.67
N CYS A 55 2.20 4.62 -2.52
CA CYS A 55 2.07 6.06 -2.38
C CYS A 55 2.53 6.54 -0.99
N PRO A 56 2.87 7.83 -0.85
CA PRO A 56 3.30 8.40 0.42
C PRO A 56 2.28 8.15 1.55
N ASP A 57 0.99 8.25 1.23
CA ASP A 57 -0.09 8.02 2.19
C ASP A 57 -0.06 6.59 2.75
N HIS A 58 0.12 5.59 1.88
CA HIS A 58 0.18 4.18 2.28
C HIS A 58 1.52 3.81 2.93
N ALA A 59 2.62 4.46 2.53
CA ALA A 59 3.91 4.29 3.21
C ALA A 59 3.82 4.69 4.69
N GLU A 60 3.16 5.81 5.00
CA GLU A 60 2.92 6.21 6.39
C GLU A 60 2.05 5.23 7.16
N GLN A 61 0.98 4.73 6.53
CA GLN A 61 0.10 3.74 7.16
C GLN A 61 0.84 2.46 7.50
N VAL A 62 1.67 1.95 6.58
CA VAL A 62 2.50 0.76 6.83
C VAL A 62 3.47 0.99 7.98
N LYS A 63 4.15 2.15 8.00
CA LYS A 63 5.06 2.52 9.10
C LYS A 63 4.35 2.53 10.45
N LYS A 64 3.15 3.12 10.52
CA LYS A 64 2.31 3.16 11.74
C LYS A 64 1.90 1.75 12.18
N LYS A 65 1.45 0.89 11.26
CA LYS A 65 1.09 -0.51 11.56
C LYS A 65 2.26 -1.31 12.12
N ILE A 66 3.44 -1.22 11.49
CA ILE A 66 4.66 -1.89 11.97
C ILE A 66 5.02 -1.43 13.38
N LEU A 67 4.94 -0.12 13.65
CA LEU A 67 5.22 0.43 14.98
C LEU A 67 4.22 -0.08 16.04
N GLN A 68 2.92 -0.10 15.71
CA GLN A 68 1.89 -0.62 16.61
C GLN A 68 2.11 -2.11 16.93
N GLU A 69 2.44 -2.93 15.94
CA GLU A 69 2.73 -4.35 16.15
C GLU A 69 3.96 -4.56 17.04
N LYS A 70 5.01 -3.74 16.88
CA LYS A 70 6.17 -3.76 17.79
C LYS A 70 5.78 -3.42 19.23
N LEU A 71 4.97 -2.37 19.43
CA LEU A 71 4.49 -1.97 20.76
C LEU A 71 3.64 -3.06 21.41
N LYS A 72 2.79 -3.75 20.65
CA LYS A 72 2.00 -4.90 21.14
C LYS A 72 2.85 -6.09 21.55
N ARG A 73 4.00 -6.33 20.89
CA ARG A 73 4.94 -7.39 21.27
C ARG A 73 5.62 -7.07 22.60
N ILE A 74 6.18 -5.86 22.73
CA ILE A 74 6.83 -5.40 23.98
C ILE A 74 5.88 -5.51 25.19
N LYS A 75 4.59 -5.14 25.02
CA LYS A 75 3.59 -5.27 26.09
C LYS A 75 3.24 -6.71 26.47
N ARG A 76 3.41 -7.68 25.57
CA ARG A 76 3.21 -9.11 25.85
C ARG A 76 4.39 -9.68 26.61
N ASP A 77 5.60 -9.31 26.23
CA ASP A 77 6.84 -9.84 26.85
C ASP A 77 7.08 -9.27 28.26
N ALA A 78 6.42 -8.16 28.61
CA ALA A 78 6.46 -7.54 29.94
C ALA A 78 5.41 -8.08 30.92
N LYS A 79 4.59 -9.07 30.54
CA LYS A 79 3.56 -9.70 31.38
C LYS A 79 3.97 -11.13 31.73
#